data_AF-A0A9D2LLD0-F1
#
_entry.id   AF-A0A9D2LLD0-F1
#
_cell.length_a   1.000
_cell.length_b   1.000
_cell.length_c   1.000
_cell.angle_alpha   90.00
_cell.angle_beta   90.00
_cell.angle_gamma   90.00
#
_symmetry.space_group_name_H-M   'P 1'
#
loop_
_entity.id
_entity.type
_entity.pdbx_description
1 polymer ?
#
loop_
_entity_poly.entity_id
_entity_poly.type
_entity_poly.pdbx_seq_one_letter_code
_entity_poly.pdbx_strand_id
1 'polypeptide(L)'
;MGKLKLAIISMWQCLLGFLSPAFIGIIYMMITGHGKGYDYDLREETGFYVELGIIAVILYFCLIIPGFLWSGKAFCRIKKKTALLPCALFFVGFLITVCWMGFKNFLSFFLG
;
A
#
# COMPACT_ATOMS: atom_id res chain seq x y z
N MET A 1 23.47 -6.92 -13.93
CA MET A 1 22.34 -7.52 -13.16
C MET A 1 21.47 -8.30 -14.14
N GLY A 2 21.06 -9.52 -13.82
CA GLY A 2 20.28 -10.34 -14.76
C GLY A 2 18.90 -9.73 -15.07
N LYS A 3 18.44 -9.82 -16.32
CA LYS A 3 17.13 -9.31 -16.77
C LYS A 3 15.97 -9.88 -15.93
N LEU A 4 16.07 -11.16 -15.53
CA LEU A 4 15.10 -11.83 -14.66
C LEU A 4 14.93 -11.15 -13.30
N LYS A 5 16.04 -10.75 -12.65
CA LYS A 5 16.00 -10.11 -11.33
C LYS A 5 15.30 -8.75 -11.38
N LEU A 6 15.50 -8.00 -12.47
CA LEU A 6 14.80 -6.73 -12.69
C LEU A 6 13.31 -6.95 -12.90
N ALA A 7 12.93 -7.97 -13.69
CA ALA A 7 11.54 -8.32 -13.90
C ALA A 7 10.83 -8.66 -12.57
N ILE A 8 11.45 -9.49 -11.73
CA ILE A 8 10.91 -9.86 -10.41
C ILE A 8 10.71 -8.62 -9.52
N ILE A 9 11.70 -7.73 -9.47
CA ILE A 9 11.60 -6.49 -8.68
C ILE A 9 10.48 -5.59 -9.22
N SER A 10 10.35 -5.44 -10.53
CA SER A 10 9.26 -4.67 -11.14
C SER A 10 7.88 -5.26 -10.85
N MET A 11 7.74 -6.59 -10.97
CA MET A 11 6.50 -7.30 -10.65
C MET A 11 6.11 -7.12 -9.17
N TRP A 12 7.09 -7.19 -8.27
CA TRP A 12 6.89 -6.94 -6.84
C TRP A 12 6.37 -5.52 -6.57
N GLN A 13 6.92 -4.51 -7.24
CA GLN A 13 6.48 -3.11 -7.09
C GLN A 13 5.06 -2.90 -7.61
N CYS A 14 4.72 -3.50 -8.76
CA CYS A 14 3.35 -3.49 -9.26
C CYS A 14 2.39 -4.14 -8.26
N LEU A 15 2.71 -5.33 -7.76
CA LEU A 15 1.87 -6.06 -6.79
C LEU A 15 1.62 -5.22 -5.53
N LEU A 16 2.67 -4.62 -4.97
CA LEU A 16 2.55 -3.71 -3.83
C LEU A 16 1.66 -2.51 -4.16
N GLY A 17 1.80 -1.92 -5.35
CA GLY A 17 0.94 -0.84 -5.83
C GLY A 17 -0.52 -1.25 -5.90
N PHE A 18 -0.81 -2.43 -6.46
CA PHE A 18 -2.18 -2.94 -6.60
C PHE A 18 -2.87 -3.18 -5.25
N LEU A 19 -2.15 -3.69 -4.26
CA LEU A 19 -2.71 -4.00 -2.94
C LEU A 19 -2.86 -2.76 -2.05
N SER A 20 -2.02 -1.75 -2.26
CA SER A 20 -1.90 -0.61 -1.36
C SER A 20 -3.19 0.18 -1.11
N PRO A 21 -4.05 0.48 -2.10
CA PRO A 21 -5.29 1.22 -1.84
C PRO A 21 -6.20 0.54 -0.81
N ALA A 22 -6.37 -0.77 -0.92
CA ALA A 22 -7.21 -1.53 0.02
C ALA A 22 -6.57 -1.60 1.41
N PHE A 23 -5.26 -1.87 1.50
CA PHE A 23 -4.55 -1.89 2.77
C PHE A 23 -4.60 -0.54 3.49
N ILE A 24 -4.34 0.56 2.77
CA ILE A 24 -4.40 1.91 3.36
C ILE A 24 -5.82 2.24 3.83
N GLY A 25 -6.83 1.91 3.04
CA GLY A 25 -8.23 2.12 3.43
C GLY A 25 -8.61 1.35 4.70
N ILE A 26 -8.27 0.06 4.78
CA ILE A 26 -8.54 -0.78 5.95
C ILE A 26 -7.77 -0.28 7.18
N ILE A 27 -6.48 0.05 7.02
CA ILE A 27 -5.65 0.60 8.10
C ILE A 27 -6.26 1.90 8.64
N TYR A 28 -6.71 2.79 7.75
CA TYR A 28 -7.35 4.04 8.14
C TYR A 28 -8.64 3.79 8.92
N MET A 29 -9.51 2.89 8.44
CA MET A 29 -10.71 2.50 9.16
C MET A 29 -10.38 1.95 10.56
N MET A 30 -9.35 1.11 10.70
CA MET A 30 -8.94 0.56 12.00
C MET A 30 -8.47 1.66 12.97
N ILE A 31 -7.60 2.56 12.52
CA ILE A 31 -7.02 3.63 13.37
C ILE A 31 -8.07 4.68 13.76
N THR A 32 -9.07 4.91 12.91
CA THR A 32 -10.17 5.85 13.22
C THR A 32 -11.27 5.23 14.06
N GLY A 33 -11.14 3.96 14.47
CA GLY A 33 -12.15 3.29 15.29
C GLY A 33 -13.38 2.81 14.51
N HIS A 34 -13.23 2.55 13.21
CA HIS A 34 -14.26 2.03 12.31
C HIS A 34 -13.84 0.68 11.69
N GLY A 35 -13.09 -0.14 12.44
CA GLY A 35 -12.51 -1.40 11.94
C GLY A 35 -13.52 -2.44 11.43
N LYS A 36 -14.81 -2.29 11.74
CA LYS A 36 -15.93 -3.11 11.21
C LYS A 36 -16.83 -2.36 10.21
N GLY A 37 -16.46 -1.14 9.81
CA GLY A 37 -17.24 -0.25 8.96
C GLY A 37 -17.87 0.91 9.72
N TYR A 38 -18.30 1.94 8.99
CA TYR A 38 -18.82 3.19 9.56
C TYR A 38 -20.19 3.07 10.22
N ASP A 39 -21.00 2.09 9.79
CA ASP A 39 -22.32 1.84 10.35
C ASP A 39 -22.30 1.04 11.66
N TYR A 40 -21.11 0.57 12.10
CA TYR A 40 -20.96 -0.29 13.27
C TYR A 40 -20.30 0.45 14.45
N ASP A 41 -21.05 0.57 15.55
CA ASP A 41 -20.54 1.13 16.81
C ASP A 41 -19.69 0.09 17.55
N LEU A 42 -18.37 0.27 17.54
CA LEU A 42 -17.39 -0.63 18.15
C LEU A 42 -17.36 -0.56 19.69
N ARG A 43 -17.85 0.52 20.30
CA ARG A 43 -17.85 0.72 21.77
C ARG A 43 -16.53 0.31 22.43
N GLU A 44 -16.56 -0.72 23.28
CA GLU A 44 -15.42 -1.23 24.04
C GLU A 44 -14.33 -1.86 23.14
N GLU A 45 -14.66 -2.33 21.94
CA GLU A 45 -13.70 -2.93 21.01
C GLU A 45 -12.85 -1.88 20.27
N THR A 46 -13.22 -0.61 20.33
CA THR A 46 -12.56 0.48 19.60
C THR A 46 -11.06 0.50 19.86
N GLY A 47 -10.64 0.38 21.13
CA GLY A 47 -9.22 0.39 21.52
C GLY A 47 -8.44 -0.76 20.87
N PHE A 48 -9.00 -1.97 20.86
CA PHE A 48 -8.38 -3.14 20.24
C PHE A 48 -8.16 -2.95 18.73
N TYR A 49 -9.16 -2.43 18.01
CA TYR A 49 -9.03 -2.17 16.58
C TYR A 49 -8.03 -1.07 16.25
N VAL A 50 -7.94 -0.03 17.07
CA VAL A 50 -6.94 1.04 16.90
C VAL A 50 -5.53 0.49 17.09
N GLU A 51 -5.29 -0.32 18.13
CA GLU A 51 -3.99 -0.98 18.35
C GLU A 51 -3.60 -1.90 17.18
N LEU A 52 -4.56 -2.69 16.69
CA LEU A 52 -4.37 -3.54 15.52
C LEU A 52 -4.04 -2.70 14.27
N GLY A 53 -4.71 -1.57 14.07
CA GLY A 53 -4.42 -0.61 13.01
C GLY A 53 -3.00 -0.06 13.06
N ILE A 54 -2.50 0.28 14.26
CA ILE A 54 -1.12 0.74 14.46
C ILE A 54 -0.12 -0.37 14.09
N ILE A 55 -0.37 -1.60 14.53
CA ILE A 55 0.47 -2.75 14.15
C ILE A 55 0.45 -2.95 12.63
N ALA A 56 -0.72 -2.83 12.00
CA ALA A 56 -0.87 -2.95 10.56
C ALA A 56 -0.10 -1.86 9.79
N VAL A 57 -0.04 -0.62 10.29
CA VAL A 57 0.82 0.45 9.73
C VAL A 57 2.29 0.04 9.76
N ILE A 58 2.77 -0.46 10.91
CA ILE A 58 4.16 -0.87 11.07
C ILE A 58 4.49 -2.00 10.09
N LEU A 59 3.62 -3.00 10.00
CA LEU A 59 3.77 -4.12 9.05
C LEU A 59 3.75 -3.63 7.59
N TYR A 60 2.85 -2.72 7.26
CA TYR A 60 2.77 -2.13 5.92
C TYR A 60 4.07 -1.40 5.55
N PHE A 61 4.61 -0.57 6.45
CA PHE A 61 5.89 0.09 6.20
C PHE A 61 7.07 -0.89 6.13
N CYS A 62 7.10 -1.90 6.98
CA CYS A 62 8.10 -2.97 6.92
C CYS A 62 8.05 -3.75 5.60
N LEU A 63 6.88 -3.84 4.95
CA LEU A 63 6.74 -4.48 3.64
C LEU A 63 7.18 -3.55 2.50
N ILE A 64 6.78 -2.29 2.56
CA ILE A 64 6.99 -1.30 1.50
C ILE A 64 8.45 -0.80 1.47
N ILE A 65 8.99 -0.35 2.61
CA ILE A 65 10.28 0.36 2.67
C ILE A 65 11.44 -0.51 2.17
N PRO A 66 11.64 -1.76 2.61
CA PRO A 66 12.72 -2.60 2.10
C PRO A 66 12.59 -2.88 0.60
N GLY A 67 11.35 -3.05 0.12
CA GLY A 67 11.05 -3.23 -1.30
C GLY A 67 11.51 -2.04 -2.14
N PHE A 68 11.21 -0.82 -1.69
CA PHE A 68 11.63 0.43 -2.35
C PHE A 68 13.13 0.68 -2.26
N LEU A 69 13.76 0.43 -1.11
CA LEU A 69 15.22 0.57 -0.95
C LEU A 69 15.97 -0.41 -1.86
N TRP A 70 15.49 -1.64 -1.95
CA TRP A 70 16.11 -2.66 -2.80
C TRP A 70 15.92 -2.35 -4.28
N SER A 71 14.71 -1.98 -4.70
CA SER A 71 14.41 -1.62 -6.09
C SER A 71 15.17 -0.36 -6.50
N GLY A 72 15.21 0.68 -5.66
CA GLY A 72 16.00 1.89 -5.90
C GLY A 72 17.48 1.59 -6.10
N LYS A 73 18.10 0.78 -5.22
CA LYS A 73 19.50 0.35 -5.37
C LYS A 73 19.72 -0.46 -6.66
N ALA A 74 18.80 -1.36 -6.99
CA ALA A 74 18.84 -2.20 -8.19
C ALA A 74 18.83 -1.38 -9.49
N PHE A 75 17.96 -0.37 -9.57
CA PHE A 75 17.81 0.48 -10.76
C PHE A 75 18.86 1.61 -10.83
N CYS A 76 19.31 2.15 -9.68
CA CYS A 76 20.42 3.12 -9.62
C CYS A 76 21.72 2.56 -10.21
N ARG A 77 22.00 1.27 -10.00
CA ARG A 77 23.19 0.58 -10.55
C ARG A 77 23.20 0.50 -12.08
N ILE A 78 22.05 0.74 -12.73
CA ILE A 78 21.93 0.74 -14.19
C ILE A 78 22.06 2.17 -14.71
N LYS A 79 21.16 3.07 -14.31
CA LYS A 79 21.23 4.51 -14.58
C LYS A 79 20.51 5.29 -13.46
N LYS A 80 21.04 6.45 -13.08
CA LYS A 80 20.44 7.29 -12.01
C LYS A 80 18.98 7.68 -12.30
N LYS A 81 18.63 7.91 -13.58
CA LYS A 81 17.25 8.26 -14.00
C LYS A 81 16.27 7.07 -13.96
N THR A 82 16.74 5.82 -14.05
CA THR A 82 15.86 4.64 -13.99
C THR A 82 15.44 4.27 -12.58
N ALA A 83 16.02 4.91 -11.56
CA ALA A 83 15.64 4.71 -10.16
C ALA A 83 14.20 5.16 -9.84
N LEU A 84 13.62 6.02 -10.69
CA LEU A 84 12.24 6.47 -10.57
C LEU A 84 11.21 5.43 -11.09
N LEU A 85 11.67 4.46 -11.88
CA LEU A 85 10.81 3.47 -12.53
C LEU A 85 10.04 2.59 -11.53
N PRO A 86 10.66 2.05 -10.46
CA PRO A 86 9.93 1.37 -9.38
C PRO A 86 8.80 2.20 -8.78
N CYS A 87 9.05 3.49 -8.52
CA CYS A 87 8.02 4.39 -7.99
C CYS A 87 6.89 4.60 -8.98
N ALA A 88 7.21 4.83 -10.26
CA ALA A 88 6.20 4.97 -11.31
C ALA A 88 5.33 3.71 -11.43
N LEU A 89 5.93 2.51 -11.40
CA LEU A 89 5.21 1.25 -11.44
C LEU A 89 4.27 1.07 -10.25
N PHE A 90 4.73 1.41 -9.05
CA PHE A 90 3.90 1.38 -7.85
C PHE A 90 2.69 2.33 -7.98
N PHE A 91 2.92 3.59 -8.38
CA PHE A 91 1.85 4.57 -8.54
C PHE A 91 0.85 4.18 -9.63
N VAL A 92 1.32 3.63 -10.74
CA VAL A 92 0.44 3.12 -11.80
C VAL A 92 -0.42 1.98 -11.27
N GLY A 93 0.14 1.00 -10.56
CA GLY A 93 -0.63 -0.08 -9.93
C GLY A 93 -1.66 0.44 -8.93
N PHE A 94 -1.27 1.41 -8.10
CA PHE A 94 -2.16 2.08 -7.14
C PHE A 94 -3.36 2.74 -7.83
N LEU A 95 -3.10 3.54 -8.86
CA LEU A 95 -4.14 4.25 -9.61
C LEU A 95 -5.07 3.27 -10.34
N ILE A 96 -4.52 2.20 -10.92
CA ILE A 96 -5.35 1.17 -11.59
C ILE A 96 -6.32 0.55 -10.58
N THR A 97 -5.86 0.18 -9.39
CA THR A 97 -6.76 -0.35 -8.35
C THR A 97 -7.80 0.67 -7.92
N VAL A 98 -7.43 1.94 -7.71
CA VAL A 98 -8.42 2.99 -7.34
C VAL A 98 -9.47 3.18 -8.44
N CYS A 99 -9.05 3.19 -9.71
CA CYS A 99 -9.96 3.26 -10.84
C CYS A 99 -10.86 2.01 -10.93
N TRP A 100 -10.30 0.82 -10.73
CA TRP A 100 -11.03 -0.45 -10.83
C TRP A 100 -12.04 -0.64 -9.69
N MET A 101 -11.63 -0.33 -8.45
CA MET A 101 -12.49 -0.39 -7.28
C MET A 101 -13.60 0.68 -7.35
N GLY A 102 -13.36 1.75 -8.11
CA GLY A 102 -14.22 2.91 -8.23
C GLY A 102 -13.87 3.95 -7.18
N PHE A 103 -13.67 5.20 -7.61
CA PHE A 103 -13.24 6.29 -6.73
C PHE A 103 -14.18 6.50 -5.53
N LYS A 104 -15.49 6.29 -5.70
CA LYS A 104 -16.47 6.36 -4.61
C LYS A 104 -16.23 5.30 -3.53
N ASN A 105 -16.02 4.04 -3.94
CA ASN A 105 -15.74 2.94 -3.01
C ASN A 105 -14.36 3.08 -2.36
N PHE A 106 -13.41 3.73 -3.03
CA PHE A 106 -12.15 4.10 -2.41
C PHE A 106 -12.34 5.17 -1.35
N LEU A 107 -13.12 6.21 -1.64
CA LEU A 107 -13.40 7.29 -0.69
C LEU A 107 -14.26 6.85 0.50
N SER A 108 -15.11 5.84 0.36
CA SER A 108 -15.90 5.30 1.47
C SER A 108 -15.03 4.69 2.58
N PHE A 109 -13.76 4.35 2.29
CA PHE A 109 -12.80 3.99 3.35
C PHE A 109 -12.43 5.16 4.26
N PHE A 110 -12.59 6.40 3.81
CA PHE A 110 -12.10 7.59 4.50
C PHE A 110 -13.21 8.50 5.02
N LEU A 111 -14.36 8.51 4.35
CA LEU A 111 -15.42 9.51 4.56
C LEU A 111 -16.70 8.96 5.20
N GLY A 112 -16.88 7.63 5.25
CA GLY A 112 -18.18 7.03 5.58
C GLY A 112 -19.11 7.02 4.38
#